data_AF-A0A5P1F3L6-F1
#
_entry.id   AF-A0A5P1F3L6-F1
#
_cell.length_a   1.000
_cell.length_b   1.000
_cell.length_c   1.000
_cell.angle_alpha   90.00
_cell.angle_beta   90.00
_cell.angle_gamma   90.00
#
_symmetry.space_group_name_H-M   'P 1'
#
loop_
_entity.id
_entity.type
_entity.pdbx_description
1 polymer ?
#
loop_
_entity_poly.entity_id
_entity_poly.type
_entity_poly.pdbx_seq_one_letter_code
_entity_poly.pdbx_strand_id
1 'polypeptide(L)'
;MEKELGRPPSEAELFIETRKKKIKPQGEKTINLIGALEELGCQDEVDDAWDLVKKDEHPGRVRLMGRGVTKTMLQNKNKKIVDPFMQVPESVVQTISQKVEQELAKKFEAQKADLVHGFAELLTETLGQTIDLTATARLVAHTRSTEEGNSAQNHDRPR
;
A
#
# COMPACT_ATOMS: atom_id res chain seq x y z
N MET A 1 32.45 43.12 -6.11
CA MET A 1 33.53 42.14 -6.26
C MET A 1 33.02 41.10 -7.24
N GLU A 2 33.55 40.87 -8.44
CA GLU A 2 34.77 41.28 -9.13
C GLU A 2 34.42 41.57 -10.59
N LYS A 3 35.10 42.55 -11.20
CA LYS A 3 35.22 42.62 -12.66
C LYS A 3 36.46 41.78 -12.99
N GLU A 4 36.35 40.76 -13.84
CA GLU A 4 37.33 40.44 -14.90
C GLU A 4 37.01 39.11 -15.58
N LEU A 5 36.66 39.20 -16.87
CA LEU A 5 37.33 38.53 -17.99
C LEU A 5 36.51 38.93 -19.23
N GLY A 6 37.16 39.52 -20.23
CA GLY A 6 36.55 39.86 -21.54
C GLY A 6 36.11 38.63 -22.35
N ARG A 7 35.67 37.57 -21.69
CA ARG A 7 35.08 36.37 -22.24
C ARG A 7 33.63 36.69 -22.63
N PRO A 8 33.15 36.25 -23.80
CA PRO A 8 31.73 36.31 -24.09
C PRO A 8 30.97 35.58 -22.97
N PRO A 9 29.86 36.15 -22.45
CA PRO A 9 29.08 35.52 -21.39
C PRO A 9 28.76 34.07 -21.74
N SER A 10 28.92 33.16 -20.79
CA SER A 10 28.53 31.77 -21.03
C SER A 10 27.02 31.65 -21.23
N GLU A 11 26.57 30.58 -21.90
CA GLU A 11 25.14 30.36 -22.12
C GLU A 11 24.37 30.25 -20.79
N ALA A 12 25.00 29.69 -19.75
CA ALA A 12 24.44 29.64 -18.41
C ALA A 12 24.33 31.05 -17.78
N GLU A 13 25.33 31.90 -17.96
CA GLU A 13 25.32 33.28 -17.48
C GLU A 13 24.23 34.11 -18.18
N LEU A 14 24.09 33.97 -19.50
CA LEU A 14 23.01 34.59 -20.28
C LEU A 14 21.63 34.10 -19.83
N PHE A 15 21.49 32.80 -19.53
CA PHE A 15 20.24 32.24 -19.04
C PHE A 15 19.85 32.80 -17.67
N ILE A 16 20.81 32.97 -16.76
CA ILE A 16 20.57 33.58 -15.44
C ILE A 16 20.23 35.07 -15.61
N GLU A 17 20.98 35.80 -16.43
CA GLU A 17 20.81 37.23 -16.61
C GLU A 17 19.42 37.58 -17.19
N THR A 18 18.94 36.81 -18.17
CA THR A 18 17.60 37.00 -18.76
C THR A 18 16.46 36.64 -17.81
N ARG A 19 16.74 35.88 -16.74
CA ARG A 19 15.76 35.41 -15.74
C ARG A 19 15.79 36.23 -14.45
N LYS A 20 16.72 37.18 -14.29
CA LYS A 20 16.79 38.06 -13.13
C LYS A 20 15.51 38.91 -13.05
N LYS A 21 14.65 38.58 -12.09
CA LYS A 21 13.46 39.38 -11.78
C LYS A 21 13.88 40.68 -11.09
N LYS A 22 13.18 41.78 -11.37
CA LYS A 22 13.32 43.02 -10.59
C LYS A 22 12.86 42.75 -9.16
N ILE A 23 13.81 42.68 -8.23
CA ILE A 23 13.53 42.47 -6.81
C ILE A 23 12.96 43.78 -6.26
N LYS A 24 11.68 43.75 -5.86
CA LYS A 24 11.08 44.84 -5.08
C LYS A 24 11.55 44.71 -3.63
N PRO A 25 11.72 45.82 -2.89
CA PRO A 25 12.05 45.75 -1.48
C PRO A 25 11.00 44.88 -0.77
N GLN A 26 11.45 43.76 -0.23
CA GLN A 26 10.60 42.87 0.55
C GLN A 26 10.44 43.42 1.97
N GLY A 27 9.28 43.16 2.58
CA GLY A 27 9.06 43.54 3.98
C GLY A 27 9.96 42.72 4.91
N GLU A 28 10.32 43.29 6.05
CA GLU A 28 11.16 42.67 7.10
C GLU A 28 10.76 41.23 7.44
N LYS A 29 9.45 40.94 7.48
CA LYS A 29 8.92 39.60 7.76
C LYS A 29 9.34 38.56 6.71
N THR A 30 9.41 38.95 5.44
CA THR A 30 9.82 38.06 4.35
C THR A 30 11.33 37.87 4.35
N ILE A 31 12.09 38.91 4.68
CA ILE A 31 13.55 38.83 4.83
C ILE A 31 13.93 37.86 5.96
N ASN A 32 13.28 37.99 7.12
CA ASN A 32 13.53 37.10 8.25
C ASN A 32 13.16 35.64 7.96
N LEU A 33 12.09 35.42 7.20
CA LEU A 33 11.68 34.07 6.79
C LEU A 33 12.68 33.45 5.80
N ILE A 34 13.25 34.24 4.88
CA ILE A 34 14.31 33.77 3.97
C ILE A 34 15.55 33.38 4.76
N GLY A 35 16.00 34.21 5.70
CA GLY A 35 17.18 33.90 6.53
C GLY A 35 16.99 32.62 7.34
N ALA A 36 15.80 32.42 7.92
CA ALA A 36 15.47 31.20 8.65
C ALA A 36 15.41 29.95 7.74
N LEU A 37 14.97 30.09 6.48
CA LEU A 37 14.95 28.99 5.51
C LEU A 37 16.34 28.67 4.95
N GLU A 38 17.21 29.67 4.79
CA GLU A 38 18.62 29.47 4.39
C GLU A 38 19.42 28.76 5.48
N GLU A 39 19.18 29.08 6.76
CA GLU A 39 19.79 28.37 7.90
C GLU A 39 19.36 26.90 8.00
N LEU A 40 18.14 26.57 7.52
CA LEU A 40 17.61 25.21 7.50
C LEU A 40 18.02 24.40 6.26
N GLY A 41 18.78 25.00 5.32
CA GLY A 41 19.28 24.35 4.12
C GLY A 41 20.44 23.39 4.40
N CYS A 42 20.17 22.22 4.96
CA CYS A 42 21.09 21.08 4.93
C CYS A 42 21.25 20.56 3.50
N GLN A 43 22.50 20.52 3.03
CA GLN A 43 23.13 19.45 2.24
C GLN A 43 22.20 18.56 1.38
N ASP A 44 21.55 19.16 0.38
CA ASP A 44 21.21 18.39 -0.81
C ASP A 44 22.38 18.55 -1.77
N GLU A 45 22.96 17.43 -2.23
CA GLU A 45 23.83 17.44 -3.40
C GLU A 45 23.14 18.30 -4.45
N VAL A 46 23.78 19.40 -4.83
CA VAL A 46 23.29 20.28 -5.89
C VAL A 46 23.50 19.51 -7.18
N ASP A 47 22.61 18.56 -7.42
CA ASP A 47 22.46 17.86 -8.67
C ASP A 47 22.16 18.98 -9.68
N ASP A 48 23.17 19.33 -10.48
CA ASP A 48 23.22 20.56 -11.24
C ASP A 48 21.91 20.66 -12.03
N ALA A 49 21.10 21.69 -11.79
CA ALA A 49 19.76 21.77 -12.37
C ALA A 49 19.80 21.72 -13.90
N TRP A 50 20.96 22.07 -14.47
CA TRP A 50 21.24 21.90 -15.88
C TRP A 50 21.44 20.45 -16.32
N ASP A 51 22.13 19.65 -15.51
CA ASP A 51 22.31 18.22 -15.74
C ASP A 51 20.98 17.49 -15.70
N LEU A 52 20.05 17.84 -14.80
CA LEU A 52 18.71 17.24 -14.78
C LEU A 52 17.91 17.47 -16.08
N VAL A 53 18.14 18.59 -16.77
CA VAL A 53 17.49 18.84 -18.07
C VAL A 53 18.12 18.00 -19.19
N LYS A 54 19.42 17.70 -19.06
CA LYS A 54 20.22 16.95 -20.03
C LYS A 54 20.30 15.45 -19.77
N LYS A 55 19.91 14.98 -18.58
CA LYS A 55 19.80 13.55 -18.24
C LYS A 55 18.93 12.84 -19.29
N ASP A 56 19.34 11.62 -19.64
CA ASP A 56 18.61 10.77 -20.57
C ASP A 56 17.13 10.68 -20.19
N GLU A 57 16.28 10.69 -21.21
CA GLU A 57 14.85 10.65 -21.04
C GLU A 57 14.45 9.44 -20.21
N HIS A 58 13.76 9.69 -19.08
CA HIS A 58 13.31 8.62 -18.20
C HIS A 58 12.52 7.58 -18.99
N PRO A 59 12.79 6.27 -18.81
CA PRO A 59 12.07 5.22 -19.50
C PRO A 59 10.55 5.40 -19.35
N GLY A 60 9.85 5.60 -20.46
CA GLY A 60 8.39 5.79 -20.49
C GLY A 60 7.89 7.24 -20.47
N ARG A 61 8.76 8.25 -20.31
CA ARG A 61 8.41 9.63 -20.69
C ARG A 61 8.71 9.84 -22.16
N VAL A 62 7.81 10.52 -22.87
CA VAL A 62 8.01 11.00 -24.24
C VAL A 62 7.87 12.51 -24.23
N ARG A 63 8.97 13.22 -24.44
CA ARG A 63 9.05 14.66 -24.65
C ARG A 63 8.73 14.95 -26.11
N LEU A 64 7.46 15.20 -26.41
CA LEU A 64 7.06 15.69 -27.73
C LEU A 64 7.46 17.18 -27.86
N MET A 65 8.64 17.44 -28.41
CA MET A 65 9.10 18.81 -28.68
C MET A 65 8.83 19.18 -30.15
N GLY A 66 7.98 20.19 -30.36
CA GLY A 66 7.70 20.76 -31.69
C GLY A 66 6.49 21.70 -31.69
N ARG A 67 6.49 22.74 -32.56
CA ARG A 67 5.28 23.51 -32.85
C ARG A 67 4.30 22.61 -33.62
N GLY A 68 3.22 22.17 -32.98
CA GLY A 68 2.18 21.33 -33.61
C GLY A 68 1.56 20.26 -32.71
N VAL A 69 2.14 19.99 -31.54
CA VAL A 69 1.59 19.01 -30.58
C VAL A 69 0.44 19.65 -29.81
N THR A 70 -0.80 19.24 -30.09
CA THR A 70 -2.00 19.68 -29.35
C THR A 70 -2.28 18.73 -28.19
N LYS A 71 -2.86 19.24 -27.08
CA LYS A 71 -3.19 18.42 -25.89
C LYS A 71 -4.02 17.18 -26.21
N THR A 72 -4.82 17.22 -27.27
CA THR A 72 -5.65 16.11 -27.76
C THR A 72 -4.84 14.97 -28.36
N MET A 73 -3.67 15.24 -28.97
CA MET A 73 -2.76 14.20 -29.48
C MET A 73 -2.01 13.48 -28.36
N LEU A 74 -1.74 14.17 -27.24
CA LEU A 74 -1.12 13.58 -26.06
C LEU A 74 -2.12 12.73 -25.26
N GLN A 75 -3.40 13.08 -25.31
CA GLN A 75 -4.49 12.33 -24.69
C GLN A 75 -4.88 11.12 -25.55
N ASN A 76 -4.02 10.11 -25.61
CA ASN A 76 -4.43 8.80 -26.14
C ASN A 76 -5.42 8.16 -25.17
N LYS A 77 -6.72 8.31 -25.44
CA LYS A 77 -7.83 7.83 -24.60
C LYS A 77 -7.94 6.29 -24.51
N ASN A 78 -7.13 5.56 -25.26
CA ASN A 78 -7.34 4.13 -25.51
C ASN A 78 -6.25 3.22 -24.93
N LYS A 79 -5.24 3.76 -24.25
CA LYS A 79 -4.30 2.94 -23.49
C LYS A 79 -4.81 2.84 -22.06
N LYS A 80 -5.49 1.74 -21.73
CA LYS A 80 -5.70 1.34 -20.34
C LYS A 80 -4.31 1.22 -19.71
N ILE A 81 -3.91 2.24 -18.96
CA ILE A 81 -2.75 2.13 -18.07
C ILE A 81 -3.22 1.17 -16.98
N VAL A 82 -3.02 -0.13 -17.21
CA VAL A 82 -3.19 -1.12 -16.16
C VAL A 82 -2.12 -0.79 -15.13
N ASP A 83 -2.59 -0.36 -13.97
CA ASP A 83 -1.74 -0.14 -12.81
C ASP A 83 -1.07 -1.48 -12.44
N PRO A 84 0.27 -1.58 -12.47
CA PRO A 84 0.98 -2.80 -12.10
C PRO A 84 0.63 -3.31 -10.69
N PHE A 85 0.17 -2.42 -9.80
CA PHE A 85 -0.25 -2.78 -8.44
C PHE A 85 -1.64 -3.42 -8.35
N MET A 86 -2.46 -3.31 -9.39
CA MET A 86 -3.80 -3.93 -9.44
C MET A 86 -3.77 -5.37 -9.96
N GLN A 87 -2.60 -5.87 -10.36
CA GLN A 87 -2.44 -7.21 -10.89
C GLN A 87 -1.84 -8.13 -9.82
N VAL A 88 -2.61 -8.38 -8.75
CA VAL A 88 -2.30 -9.47 -7.83
C VAL A 88 -2.59 -10.77 -8.58
N PRO A 89 -1.60 -11.66 -8.75
CA PRO A 89 -1.84 -12.94 -9.41
C PRO A 89 -2.88 -13.73 -8.64
N GLU A 90 -3.81 -14.36 -9.36
CA GLU A 90 -4.89 -15.14 -8.76
C GLU A 90 -4.37 -16.29 -7.88
N SER A 91 -3.17 -16.79 -8.18
CA SER A 91 -2.46 -17.77 -7.34
C SER A 91 -2.14 -17.25 -5.94
N VAL A 92 -1.82 -15.96 -5.79
CA VAL A 92 -1.54 -15.34 -4.50
C VAL A 92 -2.84 -15.24 -3.69
N VAL A 93 -3.93 -14.83 -4.34
CA VAL A 93 -5.26 -14.76 -3.70
C VAL A 93 -5.71 -16.16 -3.25
N GLN A 94 -5.61 -17.17 -4.12
CA GLN A 94 -5.95 -18.56 -3.77
C GLN A 94 -5.13 -19.09 -2.59
N THR A 95 -3.82 -18.80 -2.57
CA THR A 95 -2.93 -19.23 -1.47
C THR A 95 -3.34 -18.57 -0.15
N ILE A 96 -3.67 -17.28 -0.17
CA ILE A 96 -4.11 -16.54 1.01
C ILE A 96 -5.45 -17.10 1.50
N SER A 97 -6.42 -17.29 0.61
CA SER A 97 -7.74 -17.83 0.95
C SER A 97 -7.62 -19.22 1.60
N GLN A 98 -6.84 -20.13 0.99
CA GLN A 98 -6.63 -21.46 1.53
C GLN A 98 -5.99 -21.43 2.92
N LYS A 99 -5.01 -20.56 3.14
CA LYS A 99 -4.35 -20.41 4.45
C LYS A 99 -5.32 -19.90 5.51
N VAL A 100 -6.16 -18.92 5.17
CA VAL A 100 -7.16 -18.37 6.09
C VAL A 100 -8.19 -19.44 6.47
N GLU A 101 -8.71 -20.20 5.51
CA GLU A 101 -9.66 -21.29 5.77
C GLU A 101 -9.05 -22.34 6.71
N GLN A 102 -7.81 -22.76 6.44
CA GLN A 102 -7.11 -23.72 7.29
C GLN A 102 -6.88 -23.20 8.71
N GLU A 103 -6.49 -21.94 8.85
CA GLU A 103 -6.26 -21.33 10.17
C GLU A 103 -7.56 -21.19 10.97
N LEU A 104 -8.67 -20.82 10.32
CA LEU A 104 -9.99 -20.76 10.94
C LEU A 104 -10.46 -22.14 11.41
N ALA A 105 -10.34 -23.17 10.57
CA ALA A 105 -10.69 -24.54 10.93
C ALA A 105 -9.87 -25.03 12.15
N LYS A 106 -8.57 -24.74 12.18
CA LYS A 106 -7.71 -25.09 13.31
C LYS A 106 -8.12 -24.40 14.61
N LYS A 107 -8.43 -23.10 14.55
CA LYS A 107 -8.88 -22.33 15.73
C LYS A 107 -10.23 -22.85 16.25
N PHE A 108 -11.14 -23.20 15.36
CA PHE A 108 -12.44 -23.73 15.74
C PHE A 108 -12.34 -25.10 16.41
N GLU A 109 -11.52 -26.02 15.87
CA GLU A 109 -11.30 -27.32 16.51
C GLU A 109 -10.59 -27.20 17.86
N ALA A 110 -9.64 -26.27 18.00
CA ALA A 110 -9.01 -25.99 19.30
C ALA A 110 -10.05 -25.47 20.32
N GLN A 111 -10.88 -24.49 19.93
CA GLN A 111 -11.94 -23.97 20.79
C GLN A 111 -12.96 -25.04 21.22
N LYS A 112 -13.33 -25.95 20.30
CA LYS A 112 -14.18 -27.11 20.63
C LYS A 112 -13.51 -28.01 21.66
N ALA A 113 -12.23 -28.34 21.47
CA ALA A 113 -11.48 -29.19 22.39
C ALA A 113 -11.38 -28.55 23.77
N ASP A 114 -11.07 -27.25 23.85
CA ASP A 114 -10.99 -26.49 25.10
C ASP A 114 -12.34 -26.46 25.82
N LEU A 115 -13.44 -26.23 25.09
CA LEU A 115 -14.78 -26.24 25.66
C LEU A 115 -15.15 -27.62 26.24
N VAL A 116 -14.90 -28.69 25.47
CA VAL A 116 -15.17 -30.06 25.92
C VAL A 116 -14.31 -30.39 27.15
N HIS A 117 -13.05 -29.97 27.16
CA HIS A 117 -12.15 -30.15 28.30
C HIS A 117 -12.67 -29.42 29.55
N GLY A 118 -13.04 -28.14 29.42
CA GLY A 118 -13.58 -27.36 30.54
C GLY A 118 -14.89 -27.94 31.10
N PHE A 119 -15.76 -28.48 30.23
CA PHE A 119 -16.95 -29.22 30.69
C PHE A 119 -16.59 -30.50 31.45
N ALA A 120 -15.58 -31.25 30.98
CA ALA A 120 -15.14 -32.46 31.66
C ALA A 120 -14.52 -32.16 33.03
N GLU A 121 -13.77 -31.07 33.16
CA GLU A 121 -13.24 -30.59 34.44
C GLU A 121 -14.36 -30.21 35.41
N LEU A 122 -15.32 -29.40 34.97
CA LEU A 122 -16.45 -28.97 35.78
C LEU A 122 -17.27 -30.16 36.30
N LEU A 123 -17.54 -31.14 35.44
CA LEU A 123 -18.25 -32.35 35.81
C LEU A 123 -17.44 -33.21 36.79
N THR A 124 -16.12 -33.30 36.62
CA THR A 124 -15.24 -34.02 37.55
C THR A 124 -15.20 -33.34 38.92
N GLU A 125 -15.15 -32.01 38.97
CA GLU A 125 -15.17 -31.21 40.20
C GLU A 125 -16.51 -31.33 40.93
N THR A 126 -17.63 -31.25 40.20
CA THR A 126 -18.98 -31.26 40.80
C THR A 126 -19.44 -32.65 41.24
N LEU A 127 -19.14 -33.70 40.47
CA LEU A 127 -19.54 -35.08 40.79
C LEU A 127 -18.47 -35.84 41.62
N GLY A 128 -17.25 -35.32 41.72
CA GLY A 128 -16.13 -36.02 42.36
C GLY A 128 -15.76 -37.34 41.66
N GLN A 129 -16.20 -37.53 40.42
CA GLN A 129 -16.00 -38.74 39.62
C GLN A 129 -15.17 -38.39 38.39
N THR A 130 -14.11 -39.15 38.15
CA THR A 130 -13.30 -39.03 36.94
C THR A 130 -14.12 -39.50 35.74
N ILE A 131 -14.36 -38.60 34.80
CA ILE A 131 -15.08 -38.92 33.56
C ILE A 131 -14.17 -39.76 32.66
N ASP A 132 -14.72 -40.87 32.16
CA ASP A 132 -14.05 -41.76 31.22
C ASP A 132 -13.63 -40.98 29.96
N LEU A 133 -12.32 -40.97 29.69
CA LEU A 133 -11.69 -40.33 28.53
C LEU A 133 -12.32 -40.79 27.20
N THR A 134 -12.85 -42.02 27.16
CA THR A 134 -13.55 -42.60 26.01
C THR A 134 -14.90 -41.93 25.77
N ALA A 135 -15.61 -41.50 26.82
CA ALA A 135 -16.85 -40.73 26.70
C ALA A 135 -16.59 -39.33 26.13
N THR A 136 -15.50 -38.68 26.56
CA THR A 136 -15.06 -37.39 26.03
C THR A 136 -14.71 -37.48 24.55
N ALA A 137 -13.97 -38.52 24.13
CA ALA A 137 -13.65 -38.75 22.72
C ALA A 137 -14.90 -38.96 21.84
N ARG A 138 -15.91 -39.69 22.35
CA ARG A 138 -17.20 -39.86 21.65
C ARG A 138 -17.96 -38.55 21.49
N LEU A 139 -17.97 -37.68 22.51
CA LEU A 139 -18.61 -36.37 22.43
C LEU A 139 -17.96 -35.49 21.36
N VAL A 140 -16.62 -35.43 21.34
CA VAL A 140 -15.86 -34.71 20.31
C VAL A 140 -16.22 -35.23 18.92
N ALA A 141 -16.24 -36.56 18.73
CA ALA A 141 -16.62 -37.16 17.45
C ALA A 141 -18.06 -36.84 17.02
N HIS A 142 -19.01 -36.78 17.96
CA HIS A 142 -20.40 -36.44 17.65
C HIS A 142 -20.56 -34.98 17.17
N THR A 143 -19.81 -34.04 17.74
CA THR A 143 -19.80 -32.63 17.30
C THR A 143 -19.09 -32.37 15.97
N ARG A 144 -18.39 -33.37 15.43
CA ARG A 144 -17.83 -33.35 14.06
C ARG A 144 -18.81 -33.89 13.02
N SER A 145 -19.78 -34.71 13.42
CA SER A 145 -20.73 -35.38 12.53
C SER A 145 -21.96 -34.55 12.17
N THR A 146 -22.21 -33.43 12.84
CA THR A 146 -23.47 -32.66 12.69
C THR A 146 -23.57 -31.87 11.38
N GLU A 147 -22.52 -31.80 10.56
CA GLU A 147 -22.55 -31.07 9.28
C GLU A 147 -23.40 -31.76 8.19
N GLU A 148 -23.77 -33.04 8.32
CA GLU A 148 -24.59 -33.74 7.30
C GLU A 148 -26.11 -33.78 7.60
N GLY A 149 -26.57 -33.34 8.77
CA GLY A 149 -27.96 -33.55 9.21
C GLY A 149 -28.99 -32.49 8.84
N ASN A 150 -28.58 -31.29 8.43
CA ASN A 150 -29.46 -30.12 8.38
C ASN A 150 -30.03 -29.76 6.98
N SER A 151 -29.86 -30.63 5.96
CA SER A 151 -30.25 -30.31 4.58
C SER A 151 -31.65 -30.77 4.15
N ALA A 152 -32.47 -31.39 5.02
CA ALA A 152 -33.69 -32.07 4.55
C ALA A 152 -34.91 -31.89 5.45
N GLN A 153 -35.29 -30.66 5.82
CA GLN A 153 -36.66 -30.45 6.29
C GLN A 153 -37.07 -28.97 6.24
N ASN A 154 -37.56 -28.49 5.09
CA ASN A 154 -38.51 -27.37 5.01
C ASN A 154 -38.99 -27.17 3.57
N HIS A 155 -39.87 -28.05 3.10
CA HIS A 155 -40.89 -27.71 2.10
C HIS A 155 -42.00 -28.75 2.18
N ASP A 156 -42.96 -28.55 3.08
CA ASP A 156 -44.35 -28.81 2.70
C ASP A 156 -45.33 -28.14 3.68
N ARG A 157 -46.15 -27.24 3.14
CA ARG A 157 -47.43 -26.86 3.75
C ARG A 157 -48.38 -26.57 2.60
N PRO A 158 -49.37 -27.45 2.33
CA PRO A 158 -50.39 -27.15 1.35
C PRO A 158 -51.52 -26.32 1.99
N ARG A 159 -51.95 -25.33 1.21
CA ARG A 159 -53.15 -24.47 1.24
C ARG A 159 -53.94 -24.30 2.54
#